data_AF-A0A7X4GSZ7-F1
#
_entry.id   AF-A0A7X4GSZ7-F1
#
_cell.length_a   1.000
_cell.length_b   1.000
_cell.length_c   1.000
_cell.angle_alpha   90.00
_cell.angle_beta   90.00
_cell.angle_gamma   90.00
#
_symmetry.space_group_name_H-M   'P 1'
#
loop_
_entity.id
_entity.type
_entity.pdbx_description
1 polymer ?
#
loop_
_entity_poly.entity_id
_entity_poly.type
_entity_poly.pdbx_seq_one_letter_code
_entity_poly.pdbx_strand_id
1 'polypeptide(L)'
;MSRPPLPPFTLETAAQKVRAAEDGWNSRNPEKVSLAYTEDCAWRNRGEFVTGRAEIVGLLQRKWTRELEYRLIKELWAHDGNRIAVRFAYEYHDDSGQWYRAYGNENWEFAADGLMQRRLASINEHPIAASERKFHWDINAPRPADHPGLSDFGF
;
A
#
# COMPACT_ATOMS: atom_id res chain seq x y z
N MET A 1 -12.18 -16.05 9.08
CA MET A 1 -10.91 -16.03 9.84
C MET A 1 -10.59 -14.58 10.18
N SER A 2 -10.07 -14.30 11.37
CA SER A 2 -9.63 -12.96 11.74
C SER A 2 -8.19 -12.68 11.25
N ARG A 3 -7.89 -11.40 11.00
CA ARG A 3 -6.58 -10.91 10.54
C ARG A 3 -6.08 -9.81 11.50
N PRO A 4 -5.42 -10.19 12.62
CA PRO A 4 -4.88 -9.21 13.56
C PRO A 4 -3.80 -8.31 12.91
N PRO A 5 -3.53 -7.12 13.46
CA PRO A 5 -4.22 -6.48 14.58
C PRO A 5 -5.70 -6.14 14.29
N LEU A 6 -6.55 -6.20 15.32
CA LEU A 6 -8.00 -5.96 15.22
C LEU A 6 -8.34 -4.55 15.75
N PRO A 7 -9.39 -3.89 15.22
CA PRO A 7 -9.88 -2.64 15.78
C PRO A 7 -10.60 -2.84 17.14
N PRO A 8 -10.67 -1.82 18.02
CA PRO A 8 -10.13 -0.47 17.84
C PRO A 8 -8.60 -0.44 17.95
N PHE A 9 -7.95 0.39 17.12
CA PHE A 9 -6.49 0.45 17.06
C PHE A 9 -5.91 1.40 18.11
N THR A 10 -4.78 0.99 18.69
CA THR A 10 -3.83 1.88 19.37
C THR A 10 -2.82 2.40 18.36
N LEU A 11 -1.99 3.37 18.75
CA LEU A 11 -0.90 3.86 17.90
C LEU A 11 0.02 2.71 17.45
N GLU A 12 0.38 1.84 18.39
CA GLU A 12 1.23 0.68 18.14
C GLU A 12 0.59 -0.32 17.17
N THR A 13 -0.67 -0.71 17.41
CA THR A 13 -1.35 -1.69 16.56
C THR A 13 -1.71 -1.14 15.19
N ALA A 14 -1.97 0.18 15.08
CA ALA A 14 -2.13 0.86 13.80
C ALA A 14 -0.82 0.86 13.00
N ALA A 15 0.32 1.15 13.63
CA ALA A 15 1.64 1.10 12.98
C ALA A 15 1.99 -0.31 12.50
N GLN A 16 1.73 -1.33 13.33
CA GLN A 16 1.86 -2.74 12.94
C GLN A 16 0.96 -3.09 11.74
N LYS A 17 -0.30 -2.61 11.73
CA LYS A 17 -1.23 -2.81 10.62
C LYS A 17 -0.72 -2.19 9.31
N VAL A 18 -0.16 -0.98 9.40
CA VAL A 18 0.44 -0.26 8.26
C VAL A 18 1.65 -1.02 7.72
N ARG A 19 2.55 -1.48 8.59
CA ARG A 19 3.73 -2.27 8.19
C ARG A 19 3.35 -3.60 7.55
N ALA A 20 2.39 -4.33 8.12
CA ALA A 20 1.90 -5.58 7.53
C ALA A 20 1.23 -5.37 6.15
N ALA A 21 0.56 -4.23 5.95
CA ALA A 21 0.06 -3.84 4.64
C ALA A 21 1.20 -3.49 3.67
N GLU A 22 2.22 -2.75 4.12
CA GLU A 22 3.42 -2.46 3.31
C GLU A 22 4.08 -3.75 2.79
N ASP A 23 4.32 -4.72 3.68
CA ASP A 23 4.92 -6.01 3.33
C ASP A 23 4.05 -6.79 2.33
N GLY A 24 2.73 -6.79 2.56
CA GLY A 24 1.77 -7.41 1.65
C GLY A 24 1.88 -6.84 0.24
N TRP A 25 1.86 -5.51 0.11
CA TRP A 25 1.94 -4.85 -1.19
C TRP A 25 3.32 -4.98 -1.86
N ASN A 26 4.42 -5.02 -1.10
CA ASN A 26 5.76 -5.26 -1.64
C ASN A 26 5.94 -6.68 -2.21
N SER A 27 5.08 -7.64 -1.83
CA SER A 27 5.07 -8.97 -2.48
C SER A 27 4.59 -8.93 -3.94
N ARG A 28 3.88 -7.87 -4.35
CA ARG A 28 3.32 -7.69 -5.70
C ARG A 28 2.49 -8.90 -6.17
N ASN A 29 1.85 -9.59 -5.22
CA ASN A 29 1.00 -10.76 -5.47
C ASN A 29 -0.48 -10.37 -5.28
N PRO A 30 -1.25 -10.22 -6.38
CA PRO A 30 -2.65 -9.77 -6.35
C PRO A 30 -3.54 -10.59 -5.43
N GLU A 31 -3.43 -11.91 -5.51
CA GLU A 31 -4.27 -12.86 -4.77
C GLU A 31 -3.97 -12.73 -3.27
N LYS A 32 -2.69 -12.77 -2.88
CA LYS A 32 -2.25 -12.63 -1.48
C LYS A 32 -2.64 -11.27 -0.89
N VAL A 33 -2.52 -10.19 -1.66
CA VAL A 33 -2.93 -8.85 -1.20
C VAL A 33 -4.44 -8.76 -1.03
N SER A 34 -5.22 -9.34 -1.95
CA SER A 34 -6.69 -9.32 -1.89
C SER A 34 -7.27 -9.99 -0.62
N LEU A 35 -6.54 -10.93 -0.01
CA LEU A 35 -6.94 -11.58 1.25
C LEU A 35 -6.97 -10.64 2.46
N ALA A 36 -6.42 -9.43 2.36
CA ALA A 36 -6.48 -8.43 3.42
C ALA A 36 -7.80 -7.62 3.43
N TYR A 37 -8.68 -7.84 2.44
CA TYR A 37 -9.92 -7.10 2.25
C TYR A 37 -11.13 -8.02 2.48
N THR A 38 -12.28 -7.45 2.86
CA THR A 38 -13.56 -8.18 2.89
C THR A 38 -13.98 -8.60 1.49
N GLU A 39 -14.88 -9.57 1.38
CA GLU A 39 -15.35 -10.09 0.08
C GLU A 39 -16.10 -9.04 -0.74
N ASP A 40 -16.69 -8.06 -0.06
CA ASP A 40 -17.48 -6.94 -0.58
C ASP A 40 -16.76 -5.58 -0.47
N CYS A 41 -15.45 -5.59 -0.18
CA CYS A 41 -14.68 -4.37 0.10
C CYS A 41 -14.81 -3.33 -1.02
N ALA A 42 -15.13 -2.09 -0.66
CA ALA A 42 -15.26 -0.99 -1.61
C ALA A 42 -13.96 -0.19 -1.73
N TRP A 43 -13.43 -0.07 -2.94
CA TRP A 43 -12.26 0.75 -3.25
C TRP A 43 -12.60 1.95 -4.12
N ARG A 44 -11.91 3.06 -3.82
CA ARG A 44 -11.56 4.07 -4.83
C ARG A 44 -10.04 4.14 -4.91
N ASN A 45 -9.47 3.88 -6.09
CA ASN A 45 -8.05 4.03 -6.37
C ASN A 45 -7.88 5.05 -7.49
N ARG A 46 -7.42 6.26 -7.15
CA ARG A 46 -7.42 7.41 -8.07
C ARG A 46 -8.84 7.68 -8.59
N GLY A 47 -9.08 7.55 -9.89
CA GLY A 47 -10.39 7.66 -10.54
C GLY A 47 -11.08 6.32 -10.82
N GLU A 48 -10.50 5.20 -10.39
CA GLU A 48 -11.04 3.85 -10.60
C GLU A 48 -11.76 3.35 -9.34
N PHE A 49 -12.90 2.67 -9.53
CA PHE A 49 -13.73 2.13 -8.46
C PHE A 49 -13.88 0.63 -8.66
N VAL A 50 -13.66 -0.14 -7.61
CA VAL A 50 -13.80 -1.60 -7.63
C VAL A 50 -14.46 -2.10 -6.35
N THR A 51 -15.24 -3.17 -6.46
CA THR A 51 -15.94 -3.79 -5.34
C THR A 51 -15.61 -5.28 -5.26
N GLY A 52 -15.13 -5.68 -4.09
CA GLY A 52 -14.83 -7.07 -3.76
C GLY A 52 -13.51 -7.59 -4.31
N ARG A 53 -13.12 -8.77 -3.80
CA ARG A 53 -11.76 -9.32 -4.01
C ARG A 53 -11.43 -9.57 -5.48
N ALA A 54 -12.38 -10.04 -6.27
CA ALA A 54 -12.16 -10.37 -7.69
C ALA A 54 -11.75 -9.13 -8.50
N GLU A 55 -12.46 -8.02 -8.34
CA GLU A 55 -12.13 -6.77 -9.03
C GLU A 55 -10.84 -6.13 -8.50
N ILE A 56 -10.60 -6.25 -7.19
CA ILE A 56 -9.32 -5.85 -6.56
C ILE A 56 -8.15 -6.61 -7.18
N VAL A 57 -8.26 -7.94 -7.35
CA VAL A 57 -7.23 -8.76 -8.02
C VAL A 57 -6.98 -8.26 -9.44
N GLY A 58 -8.05 -8.03 -10.22
CA GLY A 58 -7.91 -7.52 -11.58
C GLY A 58 -7.21 -6.16 -11.65
N LEU A 59 -7.52 -5.24 -10.74
CA LEU A 59 -6.83 -3.95 -10.62
C LEU A 59 -5.35 -4.12 -10.28
N LEU A 60 -5.03 -4.98 -9.31
CA LEU A 60 -3.66 -5.22 -8.86
C LEU A 60 -2.81 -5.92 -9.92
N GLN A 61 -3.39 -6.84 -10.69
CA GLN A 61 -2.73 -7.45 -11.85
C GLN A 61 -2.32 -6.37 -12.87
N ARG A 62 -3.26 -5.52 -13.30
CA ARG A 62 -2.95 -4.40 -14.22
C ARG A 62 -1.90 -3.45 -13.63
N LYS A 63 -2.00 -3.15 -12.33
CA LYS A 63 -1.04 -2.30 -11.63
C LYS A 63 0.38 -2.82 -11.78
N TRP A 64 0.64 -4.08 -11.44
CA TRP A 64 2.00 -4.63 -11.46
C TRP A 64 2.46 -5.16 -12.82
N THR A 65 1.59 -5.21 -13.82
CA THR A 65 2.01 -5.27 -15.23
C THR A 65 2.64 -3.95 -15.69
N ARG A 66 2.12 -2.80 -15.23
CA ARG A 66 2.62 -1.47 -15.62
C ARG A 66 3.76 -0.97 -14.70
N GLU A 67 3.63 -1.18 -13.40
CA GLU A 67 4.53 -0.62 -12.39
C GLU A 67 5.66 -1.60 -12.07
N LEU A 68 6.68 -1.61 -12.92
CA LEU A 68 7.82 -2.52 -12.83
C LEU A 68 8.81 -2.07 -11.75
N GLU A 69 9.54 -3.02 -11.19
CA GLU A 69 10.46 -2.79 -10.07
C GLU A 69 9.87 -2.09 -8.82
N TYR A 70 8.55 -2.24 -8.64
CA TYR A 70 7.78 -1.61 -7.57
C TYR A 70 8.37 -1.84 -6.17
N ARG A 71 8.61 -0.73 -5.45
CA ARG A 71 9.05 -0.69 -4.04
C ARG A 71 8.25 0.36 -3.29
N LEU A 72 7.67 -0.01 -2.16
CA LEU A 72 6.71 0.81 -1.40
C LEU A 72 7.15 1.01 0.05
N ILE A 73 6.96 2.23 0.53
CA ILE A 73 7.02 2.58 1.96
C ILE A 73 5.67 3.19 2.37
N LYS A 74 5.09 2.68 3.46
CA LYS A 74 3.89 3.22 4.10
C LYS A 74 4.24 3.75 5.49
N GLU A 75 3.57 4.80 5.89
CA GLU A 75 3.74 5.42 7.20
C GLU A 75 2.38 5.84 7.76
N LEU A 76 2.17 5.56 9.04
CA LEU A 76 0.96 5.94 9.75
C LEU A 76 0.87 7.47 9.82
N TRP A 77 -0.29 8.03 9.48
CA TRP A 77 -0.58 9.45 9.67
C TRP A 77 -1.45 9.70 10.90
N ALA A 78 -2.56 8.96 11.01
CA ALA A 78 -3.49 9.03 12.13
C ALA A 78 -4.30 7.75 12.22
N HIS A 79 -4.92 7.49 13.37
CA HIS A 79 -5.89 6.42 13.55
C HIS A 79 -7.04 6.89 14.46
N ASP A 80 -8.22 6.31 14.28
CA ASP A 80 -9.39 6.56 15.12
C ASP A 80 -10.33 5.34 15.06
N GLY A 81 -10.60 4.71 16.20
CA GLY A 81 -11.41 3.50 16.27
C GLY A 81 -10.96 2.40 15.29
N ASN A 82 -11.79 2.11 14.29
CA ASN A 82 -11.52 1.12 13.24
C ASN A 82 -10.95 1.71 11.93
N ARG A 83 -10.45 2.95 11.97
CA ARG A 83 -9.92 3.66 10.80
C ARG A 83 -8.44 3.99 10.95
N ILE A 84 -7.74 3.96 9.83
CA ILE A 84 -6.32 4.34 9.74
C ILE A 84 -6.15 5.25 8.52
N ALA A 85 -5.48 6.38 8.71
CA ALA A 85 -4.99 7.25 7.64
C ALA A 85 -3.49 7.01 7.45
N VAL A 86 -3.07 6.85 6.20
CA VAL A 86 -1.71 6.45 5.83
C VAL A 86 -1.16 7.37 4.75
N ARG A 87 0.11 7.76 4.94
CA ARG A 87 0.95 8.34 3.89
C ARG A 87 1.80 7.23 3.28
N PHE A 88 2.07 7.31 2.00
CA PHE A 88 2.99 6.37 1.37
C PHE A 88 3.67 6.97 0.15
N ALA A 89 4.80 6.37 -0.22
CA ALA A 89 5.41 6.58 -1.51
C ALA A 89 5.87 5.24 -2.09
N TYR A 90 5.83 5.12 -3.41
CA TYR A 90 6.42 3.98 -4.10
C TYR A 90 7.23 4.44 -5.32
N GLU A 91 8.30 3.71 -5.62
CA GLU A 91 9.13 3.90 -6.80
C GLU A 91 8.92 2.72 -7.75
N TYR A 92 8.85 3.03 -9.05
CA TYR A 92 8.70 2.04 -10.12
C TYR A 92 9.19 2.64 -11.43
N HIS A 93 9.38 1.81 -12.45
CA HIS A 93 9.50 2.27 -13.84
C HIS A 93 8.46 1.60 -14.74
N ASP A 94 8.13 2.23 -15.86
CA ASP A 94 7.31 1.60 -16.90
C ASP A 94 8.17 0.79 -17.89
N ASP A 95 7.54 0.19 -18.89
CA ASP A 95 8.18 -0.62 -19.94
C ASP A 95 9.05 0.21 -20.91
N SER A 96 8.95 1.54 -20.88
CA SER A 96 9.86 2.44 -21.59
C SER A 96 11.14 2.75 -20.81
N GLY A 97 11.19 2.34 -19.54
CA GLY A 97 12.30 2.61 -18.62
C GLY A 97 12.22 3.96 -17.90
N GLN A 98 11.13 4.72 -18.08
CA GLN A 98 10.91 5.95 -17.32
C GLN A 98 10.59 5.63 -15.87
N TRP A 99 11.36 6.20 -14.94
CA TRP A 99 11.15 6.04 -13.51
C TRP A 99 10.16 7.08 -12.95
N TYR A 100 9.42 6.68 -11.94
CA TYR A 100 8.50 7.53 -11.21
C TYR A 100 8.65 7.32 -9.71
N ARG A 101 8.44 8.39 -8.94
CA ARG A 101 8.04 8.30 -7.54
C ARG A 101 6.58 8.72 -7.43
N ALA A 102 5.74 7.80 -6.97
CA ALA A 102 4.34 8.06 -6.72
C ALA A 102 4.14 8.36 -5.23
N TYR A 103 3.47 9.47 -4.92
CA TYR A 103 3.12 9.87 -3.57
C TYR A 103 1.63 9.67 -3.36
N GLY A 104 1.25 9.11 -2.21
CA GLY A 104 -0.15 8.79 -1.96
C GLY A 104 -0.60 9.00 -0.52
N ASN A 105 -1.89 9.27 -0.41
CA ASN A 105 -2.64 9.17 0.82
C ASN A 105 -3.71 8.09 0.65
N GLU A 106 -3.84 7.24 1.65
CA GLU A 106 -4.94 6.29 1.70
C GLU A 106 -5.60 6.25 3.07
N ASN A 107 -6.93 6.10 3.05
CA ASN A 107 -7.74 5.94 4.24
C ASN A 107 -8.39 4.56 4.22
N TRP A 108 -8.25 3.87 5.34
CA TRP A 108 -8.68 2.50 5.54
C TRP A 108 -9.75 2.46 6.61
N GLU A 109 -10.77 1.63 6.38
CA GLU A 109 -11.75 1.26 7.39
C GLU A 109 -11.80 -0.26 7.49
N PHE A 110 -11.79 -0.79 8.71
CA PHE A 110 -11.69 -2.21 8.99
C PHE A 110 -12.97 -2.76 9.64
N ALA A 111 -13.34 -3.98 9.25
CA ALA A 111 -14.33 -4.79 9.94
C ALA A 111 -13.76 -5.32 11.26
N ALA A 112 -14.64 -5.84 12.14
CA ALA A 112 -14.26 -6.36 13.45
C ALA A 112 -13.26 -7.53 13.39
N ASP A 113 -13.27 -8.29 12.29
CA ASP A 113 -12.33 -9.38 12.04
C ASP A 113 -10.96 -8.91 11.53
N GLY A 114 -10.75 -7.60 11.37
CA GLY A 114 -9.49 -6.99 10.96
C GLY A 114 -9.26 -6.97 9.45
N LEU A 115 -10.23 -7.41 8.63
CA LEU A 115 -10.20 -7.21 7.18
C LEU A 115 -10.61 -5.78 6.84
N MET A 116 -10.00 -5.22 5.80
CA MET A 116 -10.36 -3.88 5.33
C MET A 116 -11.67 -3.93 4.53
N GLN A 117 -12.68 -3.19 4.96
CA GLN A 117 -14.00 -3.12 4.31
C GLN A 117 -14.13 -1.91 3.38
N ARG A 118 -13.26 -0.90 3.54
CA ARG A 118 -13.19 0.26 2.64
C ARG A 118 -11.76 0.77 2.48
N ARG A 119 -11.37 1.07 1.23
CA ARG A 119 -10.08 1.67 0.88
C ARG A 119 -10.26 2.87 -0.04
N LEU A 120 -9.81 4.04 0.38
CA LEU A 120 -9.82 5.25 -0.44
C LEU A 120 -8.38 5.70 -0.64
N ALA A 121 -7.87 5.68 -1.87
CA ALA A 121 -6.50 6.05 -2.18
C ALA A 121 -6.44 7.14 -3.26
N SER A 122 -5.69 8.20 -2.97
CA SER A 122 -5.34 9.26 -3.91
C SER A 122 -3.82 9.23 -4.11
N ILE A 123 -3.37 9.27 -5.36
CA ILE A 123 -1.97 9.03 -5.73
C ILE A 123 -1.61 9.95 -6.90
N ASN A 124 -0.46 10.61 -6.79
CA ASN A 124 0.12 11.46 -7.82
C ASN A 124 1.52 10.95 -8.19
N GLU A 125 1.81 10.89 -9.49
CA GLU A 125 3.08 10.39 -10.02
C GLU A 125 3.99 11.56 -10.37
N HIS A 126 5.25 11.48 -9.96
CA HIS A 126 6.30 12.42 -10.31
C HIS A 126 7.40 11.68 -11.09
N PRO A 127 7.67 12.05 -12.35
CA PRO A 127 8.80 11.48 -13.10
C PRO A 127 10.12 11.80 -12.39
N ILE A 128 11.01 10.82 -12.33
CA ILE A 128 12.36 10.96 -11.76
C ILE A 128 13.39 10.31 -12.68
N ALA A 129 14.65 10.71 -12.58
CA ALA A 129 15.76 9.97 -13.15
C ALA A 129 16.07 8.71 -12.31
N ALA A 130 16.67 7.70 -12.93
CA ALA A 130 17.08 6.48 -12.22
C ALA A 130 18.06 6.77 -11.06
N SER A 131 18.90 7.80 -11.18
CA SER A 131 19.83 8.25 -10.14
C SER A 131 19.16 8.93 -8.95
N GLU A 132 17.90 9.35 -9.07
CA GLU A 132 17.15 10.02 -8.01
C GLU A 132 16.35 9.03 -7.14
N ARG A 133 16.39 7.74 -7.47
CA ARG A 133 15.77 6.68 -6.68
C ARG A 133 16.31 6.66 -5.25
N LYS A 134 15.41 6.44 -4.31
CA LYS A 134 15.70 6.38 -2.87
C LYS A 134 15.43 4.98 -2.30
N PHE A 135 14.67 4.14 -3.00
CA PHE A 135 14.24 2.84 -2.49
C PHE A 135 15.12 1.72 -3.07
N HIS A 136 16.06 1.25 -2.25
CA HIS A 136 17.07 0.28 -2.63
C HIS A 136 17.08 -0.91 -1.67
N TRP A 137 16.37 -1.96 -2.04
CA TRP A 137 16.44 -3.28 -1.41
C TRP A 137 16.06 -4.37 -2.42
N ASP A 138 16.31 -5.64 -2.07
CA ASP A 138 15.88 -6.79 -2.87
C ASP A 138 14.37 -6.76 -3.05
N ILE A 139 13.92 -6.66 -4.29
CA ILE A 139 12.51 -6.53 -4.61
C ILE A 139 11.70 -7.75 -4.13
N ASN A 140 12.33 -8.93 -4.03
CA ASN A 140 11.68 -10.16 -3.60
C ASN A 140 11.55 -10.28 -2.07
N ALA A 141 12.05 -9.29 -1.33
CA ALA A 141 11.96 -9.19 0.12
C ALA A 141 11.06 -8.02 0.56
N PRO A 142 10.47 -8.08 1.77
CA PRO A 142 9.91 -6.89 2.39
C PRO A 142 11.00 -5.83 2.60
N ARG A 143 10.60 -4.57 2.78
CA ARG A 143 11.55 -3.51 3.12
C ARG A 143 12.29 -3.90 4.42
N PRO A 144 13.64 -3.92 4.44
CA PRO A 144 14.41 -4.26 5.64
C PRO A 144 14.02 -3.45 6.88
N ALA A 145 14.20 -4.02 8.06
CA ALA A 145 13.80 -3.37 9.31
C ALA A 145 14.63 -2.12 9.64
N ASP A 146 15.88 -2.09 9.18
CA ASP A 146 16.84 -0.99 9.32
C ASP A 146 16.82 0.00 8.15
N HIS A 147 16.02 -0.26 7.10
CA HIS A 147 15.84 0.69 6.01
C HIS A 147 15.03 1.90 6.50
N PRO A 148 15.44 3.15 6.17
CA PRO A 148 14.72 4.36 6.56
C PRO A 148 13.21 4.31 6.22
N GLY A 149 12.40 4.93 7.08
CA GLY A 149 10.97 5.13 6.91
C GLY A 149 10.65 6.28 5.95
N LEU A 150 9.37 6.60 5.78
CA LEU A 150 8.94 7.63 4.82
C LEU A 150 9.43 9.01 5.27
N SER A 151 9.26 9.33 6.55
CA SER A 151 9.68 10.62 7.13
C SER A 151 11.18 10.88 7.06
N ASP A 152 12.02 9.85 6.94
CA ASP A 152 13.48 10.00 6.82
C ASP A 152 13.93 10.55 5.46
N PHE A 153 13.07 10.49 4.43
CA PHE A 153 13.41 10.94 3.07
C PHE A 153 13.07 12.40 2.76
N GLY A 154 12.38 13.09 3.67
CA GLY A 154 12.15 14.54 3.60
C GLY A 154 11.17 15.01 2.52
N PHE A 155 10.23 14.16 2.10
CA PHE A 155 9.14 14.52 1.18
C PHE A 155 7.76 14.08 1.72
#